data_AF-A0A2D4Q028-F1
#
_entry.id   AF-A0A2D4Q028-F1
#
_cell.length_a   1.000
_cell.length_b   1.000
_cell.length_c   1.000
_cell.angle_alpha   90.00
_cell.angle_beta   90.00
_cell.angle_gamma   90.00
#
_symmetry.space_group_name_H-M   'P 1'
#
loop_
_entity.id
_entity.type
_entity.pdbx_description
1 polymer ?
#
loop_
_entity_poly.entity_id
_entity_poly.type
_entity_poly.pdbx_seq_one_letter_code
_entity_poly.pdbx_strand_id
1 'polypeptide(L)'
;MYGSLDCIRIVTLAPEMKRSGEVIRELTKRGICVSLGHSVANLSQAEEAVCQGATFITHLFNAMLPFHHRDPGIVGLLTSDKIPSGQQVFYGMISDGIHTNPAALRIAHRAHPQGLILVTDAIPALGLPPGRHTLGQLVVEVEGANAYIAGTKTLSGSISTMDTCIRHFTDATACSLETALEAASLHPAQLLNIEAQKGTLDYDTDADFVLLDERLRVQATYIAGEEVWRQDNFIN
;
A
#
# COMPACT_ATOMS: atom_id res chain seq x y z
N MET A 1 -11.23 28.58 2.38
CA MET A 1 -12.34 27.81 1.77
C MET A 1 -11.79 26.39 1.60
N TYR A 2 -12.28 25.42 2.36
CA TYR A 2 -11.83 24.03 2.18
C TYR A 2 -12.39 23.52 0.84
N GLY A 3 -11.56 22.86 0.03
CA GLY A 3 -11.95 22.33 -1.28
C GLY A 3 -12.93 21.16 -1.16
N SER A 4 -13.50 20.73 -2.29
CA SER A 4 -14.31 19.51 -2.34
C SER A 4 -13.48 18.26 -2.05
N LEU A 5 -14.12 17.20 -1.52
CA LEU A 5 -13.49 15.90 -1.31
C LEU A 5 -13.73 14.91 -2.47
N ASP A 6 -14.37 15.33 -3.56
CA ASP A 6 -14.82 14.43 -4.64
C ASP A 6 -13.68 13.62 -5.30
N CYS A 7 -12.45 14.15 -5.28
CA CYS A 7 -11.27 13.49 -5.84
C CYS A 7 -10.47 12.70 -4.80
N ILE A 8 -10.93 12.61 -3.54
CA ILE A 8 -10.24 11.90 -2.47
C ILE A 8 -10.74 10.47 -2.41
N ARG A 9 -9.83 9.51 -2.50
CA ARG A 9 -10.14 8.07 -2.41
C ARG A 9 -9.73 7.43 -1.10
N ILE A 10 -8.59 7.85 -0.55
CA ILE A 10 -8.05 7.30 0.70
C ILE A 10 -7.64 8.45 1.62
N VAL A 11 -7.93 8.34 2.91
CA VAL A 11 -7.38 9.22 3.96
C VAL A 11 -6.71 8.35 5.02
N THR A 12 -5.42 8.59 5.27
CA THR A 12 -4.72 7.98 6.40
C THR A 12 -4.88 8.85 7.64
N LEU A 13 -5.24 8.25 8.77
CA LEU A 13 -5.30 8.93 10.08
C LEU A 13 -4.90 8.02 11.22
N ALA A 14 -4.61 8.63 12.37
CA ALA A 14 -4.32 7.95 13.61
C ALA A 14 -5.60 7.82 14.46
N PRO A 15 -6.10 6.58 14.73
CA PRO A 15 -7.40 6.38 15.37
C PRO A 15 -7.45 6.80 16.84
N GLU A 16 -6.32 6.96 17.53
CA GLU A 16 -6.24 7.48 18.89
C GLU A 16 -6.49 8.99 18.99
N MET A 17 -6.48 9.71 17.86
CA MET A 17 -6.65 11.16 17.84
C MET A 17 -8.08 11.57 18.22
N LYS A 18 -8.21 12.74 18.86
CA LYS A 18 -9.52 13.27 19.29
C LYS A 18 -10.46 13.41 18.09
N ARG A 19 -11.69 12.90 18.24
CA ARG A 19 -12.76 12.89 17.20
C ARG A 19 -12.43 12.05 15.96
N SER A 20 -11.39 11.21 15.98
CA SER A 20 -11.09 10.27 14.89
C SER A 20 -12.35 9.53 14.46
N GLY A 21 -13.08 8.91 15.39
CA GLY A 21 -14.27 8.13 15.05
C GLY A 21 -15.41 8.89 14.38
N GLU A 22 -15.60 10.18 14.69
CA GLU A 22 -16.54 11.02 13.93
C GLU A 22 -16.07 11.21 12.49
N VAL A 23 -14.78 11.45 12.30
CA VAL A 23 -14.14 11.63 10.99
C VAL A 23 -14.20 10.32 10.19
N ILE A 24 -13.89 9.17 10.79
CA ILE A 24 -13.93 7.86 10.14
C ILE A 24 -15.33 7.61 9.57
N ARG A 25 -16.37 7.76 10.40
CA ARG A 25 -17.76 7.55 9.96
C ARG A 25 -18.16 8.51 8.85
N GLU A 26 -17.77 9.78 8.93
CA GLU A 26 -18.13 10.78 7.94
C GLU A 26 -17.44 10.56 6.59
N LEU A 27 -16.16 10.19 6.59
CA LEU A 27 -15.41 9.85 5.38
C LEU A 27 -15.95 8.57 4.72
N THR A 28 -16.20 7.54 5.53
CA THR A 28 -16.74 6.25 5.04
C THR A 28 -18.12 6.43 4.41
N LYS A 29 -19.00 7.24 5.02
CA LYS A 29 -20.32 7.59 4.44
C LYS A 29 -20.23 8.25 3.06
N ARG A 30 -19.10 8.91 2.76
CA ARG A 30 -18.83 9.55 1.46
C ARG A 30 -18.13 8.60 0.47
N GLY A 31 -17.96 7.33 0.83
CA GLY A 31 -17.24 6.36 0.00
C GLY A 31 -15.73 6.58 -0.02
N ILE A 32 -15.17 7.32 0.95
CA ILE A 32 -13.73 7.52 1.08
C ILE A 32 -13.18 6.41 1.99
N CYS A 33 -12.21 5.66 1.48
CA CYS A 33 -11.51 4.65 2.25
C CYS A 33 -10.72 5.31 3.39
N VAL A 34 -10.91 4.83 4.61
CA VAL A 34 -10.15 5.29 5.76
C VAL A 34 -9.07 4.27 6.09
N SER A 35 -7.84 4.76 6.13
CA SER A 35 -6.65 3.98 6.47
C SER A 35 -6.10 4.37 7.83
N LEU A 36 -5.63 3.37 8.59
CA LEU A 36 -4.98 3.56 9.88
C LEU A 36 -3.46 3.59 9.70
N GLY A 37 -2.79 4.63 10.19
CA GLY A 37 -1.34 4.76 10.06
C GLY A 37 -0.80 5.98 10.80
N HIS A 38 0.53 6.08 10.92
CA HIS A 38 1.20 7.14 11.69
C HIS A 38 0.63 7.27 13.12
N SER A 39 0.47 6.13 13.78
CA SER A 39 -0.39 5.98 14.96
C SER A 39 0.30 5.19 16.06
N VAL A 40 -0.01 5.57 17.30
CA VAL A 40 0.36 4.83 18.51
C VAL A 40 -0.82 4.08 19.13
N ALA A 41 -1.83 3.75 18.33
CA ALA A 41 -3.03 3.06 18.81
C ALA A 41 -2.75 1.62 19.25
N ASN A 42 -3.37 1.24 20.37
CA ASN A 42 -3.48 -0.17 20.76
C ASN A 42 -4.49 -0.93 19.89
N LEU A 43 -4.52 -2.26 20.03
CA LEU A 43 -5.44 -3.11 19.27
C LEU A 43 -6.91 -2.69 19.48
N SER A 44 -7.33 -2.38 20.70
CA SER A 44 -8.72 -2.02 21.01
C SER A 44 -9.17 -0.76 20.26
N GLN A 45 -8.31 0.26 20.20
CA GLN A 45 -8.57 1.49 19.43
C GLN A 45 -8.60 1.22 17.93
N ALA A 46 -7.74 0.33 17.43
CA ALA A 46 -7.71 -0.05 16.04
C ALA A 46 -8.98 -0.83 15.63
N GLU A 47 -9.43 -1.76 16.47
CA GLU A 47 -10.68 -2.52 16.30
C GLU A 47 -11.91 -1.60 16.31
N GLU A 48 -11.96 -0.66 17.26
CA GLU A 48 -13.01 0.38 17.32
C GLU A 48 -13.04 1.21 16.03
N ALA A 49 -11.89 1.58 15.49
CA ALA A 49 -11.80 2.31 14.22
C ALA A 49 -12.31 1.50 13.02
N VAL A 50 -12.03 0.19 12.99
CA VAL A 50 -12.59 -0.72 11.97
C VAL A 50 -14.11 -0.83 12.10
N CYS A 51 -14.64 -0.98 13.32
CA CYS A 51 -16.08 -0.97 13.59
C CYS A 51 -16.76 0.34 13.15
N GLN A 52 -16.00 1.44 13.08
CA GLN A 52 -16.48 2.74 12.63
C GLN A 52 -16.37 2.96 11.11
N GLY A 53 -15.74 2.02 10.39
CA GLY A 53 -15.67 2.00 8.92
C GLY A 53 -14.26 2.01 8.33
N ALA A 54 -13.19 2.01 9.13
CA ALA A 54 -11.84 1.90 8.59
C ALA A 54 -11.60 0.50 7.98
N THR A 55 -10.96 0.46 6.81
CA THR A 55 -10.76 -0.78 6.03
C THR A 55 -9.34 -0.96 5.52
N PHE A 56 -8.42 -0.02 5.81
CA PHE A 56 -7.04 -0.09 5.37
C PHE A 56 -6.04 0.19 6.49
N ILE A 57 -4.83 -0.36 6.36
CA ILE A 57 -3.67 -0.03 7.18
C ILE A 57 -2.58 0.49 6.25
N THR A 58 -2.09 1.70 6.51
CA THR A 58 -1.03 2.32 5.70
C THR A 58 0.31 1.70 6.06
N HIS A 59 1.08 1.29 5.03
CA HIS A 59 2.47 0.79 5.09
C HIS A 59 2.82 0.00 6.37
N LEU A 60 2.10 -1.10 6.62
CA LEU A 60 2.19 -1.95 7.80
C LEU A 60 3.64 -2.11 8.32
N PHE A 61 3.79 -2.03 9.63
CA PHE A 61 5.04 -1.95 10.41
C PHE A 61 5.73 -0.59 10.44
N ASN A 62 5.47 0.32 9.50
CA ASN A 62 6.14 1.62 9.42
C ASN A 62 5.34 2.69 10.16
N ALA A 63 6.04 3.55 10.91
CA ALA A 63 5.43 4.65 11.69
C ALA A 63 4.22 4.24 12.56
N MET A 64 4.28 3.07 13.18
CA MET A 64 3.28 2.55 14.11
C MET A 64 3.94 1.88 15.31
N LEU A 65 3.17 1.55 16.36
CA LEU A 65 3.72 0.78 17.47
C LEU A 65 4.28 -0.58 16.99
N PRO A 66 5.46 -0.99 17.49
CA PRO A 66 5.95 -2.34 17.26
C PRO A 66 4.99 -3.39 17.81
N PHE A 67 4.88 -4.52 17.14
CA PHE A 67 4.13 -5.66 17.64
C PHE A 67 4.63 -6.09 19.02
N HIS A 68 3.70 -6.27 19.96
CA HIS A 68 3.98 -6.88 21.26
C HIS A 68 2.92 -7.94 21.60
N HIS A 69 3.33 -9.09 22.14
CA HIS A 69 2.43 -10.23 22.35
C HIS A 69 1.22 -9.97 23.27
N ARG A 70 1.29 -8.96 24.16
CA ARG A 70 0.16 -8.57 25.04
C ARG A 70 -0.78 -7.55 24.42
N ASP A 71 -0.25 -6.77 23.49
CA ASP A 71 -0.99 -5.75 22.76
C ASP A 71 -0.29 -5.58 21.41
N PRO A 72 -0.83 -6.22 20.36
CA PRO A 72 -0.20 -6.20 19.05
C PRO A 72 -0.40 -4.87 18.31
N GLY A 73 -1.12 -3.91 18.89
CA GLY A 73 -1.44 -2.63 18.24
C GLY A 73 -2.22 -2.84 16.94
N ILE A 74 -2.02 -1.93 15.99
CA ILE A 74 -2.63 -1.99 14.64
C ILE A 74 -2.26 -3.29 13.90
N VAL A 75 -1.06 -3.84 14.11
CA VAL A 75 -0.64 -5.10 13.47
C VAL A 75 -1.56 -6.26 13.84
N GLY A 76 -2.18 -6.23 15.03
CA GLY A 76 -3.12 -7.26 15.46
C GLY A 76 -4.40 -7.34 14.61
N LEU A 77 -4.74 -6.29 13.85
CA LEU A 77 -5.92 -6.31 12.98
C LEU A 77 -5.85 -7.40 11.91
N LEU A 78 -4.65 -7.83 11.50
CA LEU A 78 -4.46 -8.90 10.51
C LEU A 78 -5.12 -10.22 10.94
N THR A 79 -5.29 -10.44 12.25
CA THR A 79 -5.84 -11.68 12.80
C THR A 79 -6.87 -11.43 13.90
N SER A 80 -7.46 -10.24 13.95
CA SER A 80 -8.45 -9.91 14.99
C SER A 80 -9.76 -10.66 14.73
N ASP A 81 -10.33 -11.22 15.79
CA ASP A 81 -11.63 -11.90 15.81
C ASP A 81 -12.81 -10.93 16.00
N LYS A 82 -12.53 -9.64 16.17
CA LYS A 82 -13.52 -8.58 16.35
C LYS A 82 -13.80 -7.76 15.10
N ILE A 83 -13.18 -8.12 13.97
CA ILE A 83 -13.51 -7.53 12.67
C ILE A 83 -14.96 -7.91 12.33
N PRO A 84 -15.83 -6.94 11.98
CA PRO A 84 -17.21 -7.22 11.63
C PRO A 84 -17.32 -8.25 10.50
N SER A 85 -18.30 -9.17 10.62
CA SER A 85 -18.53 -10.18 9.59
C SER A 85 -18.83 -9.53 8.23
N GLY A 86 -18.16 -9.99 7.17
CA GLY A 86 -18.28 -9.42 5.83
C GLY A 86 -17.43 -8.17 5.58
N GLN A 87 -16.68 -7.69 6.58
CA GLN A 87 -15.71 -6.61 6.41
C GLN A 87 -14.29 -7.19 6.31
N GLN A 88 -13.55 -6.75 5.30
CA GLN A 88 -12.15 -7.10 5.10
C GLN A 88 -11.26 -5.90 5.42
N VAL A 89 -10.14 -6.15 6.09
CA VAL A 89 -9.13 -5.13 6.35
C VAL A 89 -7.94 -5.40 5.45
N PHE A 90 -7.71 -4.49 4.51
CA PHE A 90 -6.52 -4.52 3.68
C PHE A 90 -5.35 -3.82 4.37
N TYR A 91 -4.13 -4.05 3.92
CA TYR A 91 -2.94 -3.38 4.44
C TYR A 91 -1.86 -3.21 3.37
N GLY A 92 -1.27 -2.02 3.34
CA GLY A 92 -0.19 -1.69 2.43
C GLY A 92 1.14 -2.27 2.91
N MET A 93 1.90 -2.90 2.02
CA MET A 93 3.25 -3.39 2.26
C MET A 93 4.24 -2.75 1.30
N ILE A 94 5.27 -2.09 1.85
CA ILE A 94 6.43 -1.64 1.08
C ILE A 94 7.43 -2.80 1.01
N SER A 95 7.51 -3.46 -0.14
CA SER A 95 8.36 -4.63 -0.38
C SER A 95 9.60 -4.28 -1.17
N ASP A 96 10.46 -3.42 -0.64
CA ASP A 96 11.71 -2.97 -1.28
C ASP A 96 12.98 -3.59 -0.65
N GLY A 97 12.82 -4.43 0.37
CA GLY A 97 13.92 -5.01 1.13
C GLY A 97 14.59 -4.07 2.13
N ILE A 98 14.08 -2.83 2.25
CA ILE A 98 14.62 -1.77 3.12
C ILE A 98 13.60 -1.45 4.22
N HIS A 99 12.38 -1.07 3.85
CA HIS A 99 11.32 -0.73 4.79
C HIS A 99 10.83 -1.96 5.55
N THR A 100 10.75 -3.09 4.84
CA THR A 100 10.24 -4.33 5.42
C THR A 100 11.24 -5.47 5.25
N ASN A 101 11.64 -6.06 6.38
CA ASN A 101 12.45 -7.27 6.37
C ASN A 101 11.67 -8.43 5.70
N PRO A 102 12.32 -9.29 4.88
CA PRO A 102 11.68 -10.45 4.25
C PRO A 102 10.92 -11.37 5.22
N ALA A 103 11.38 -11.53 6.46
CA ALA A 103 10.66 -12.30 7.47
C ALA A 103 9.34 -11.65 7.88
N ALA A 104 9.30 -10.33 8.02
CA ALA A 104 8.09 -9.58 8.33
C ALA A 104 7.08 -9.63 7.16
N LEU A 105 7.56 -9.54 5.91
CA LEU A 105 6.73 -9.75 4.71
C LEU A 105 6.03 -11.12 4.75
N ARG A 106 6.78 -12.19 5.05
CA ARG A 106 6.22 -13.54 5.18
C ARG A 106 5.22 -13.68 6.32
N ILE A 107 5.49 -13.06 7.47
CA ILE A 107 4.57 -13.09 8.62
C ILE A 107 3.25 -12.44 8.24
N ALA A 108 3.28 -11.22 7.69
CA ALA A 108 2.07 -10.51 7.29
C ALA A 108 1.30 -11.29 6.22
N HIS A 109 1.97 -11.70 5.14
CA HIS A 109 1.36 -12.46 4.05
C HIS A 109 0.70 -13.76 4.54
N ARG A 110 1.34 -14.53 5.43
CA ARG A 110 0.76 -15.78 5.96
C ARG A 110 -0.40 -15.52 6.93
N ALA A 111 -0.36 -14.41 7.65
CA ALA A 111 -1.43 -14.04 8.58
C ALA A 111 -2.71 -13.65 7.83
N HIS A 112 -2.59 -12.83 6.78
CA HIS A 112 -3.76 -12.35 6.03
C HIS A 112 -3.48 -12.10 4.54
N PRO A 113 -3.31 -13.16 3.72
CA PRO A 113 -2.86 -13.01 2.33
C PRO A 113 -3.82 -12.19 1.46
N GLN A 114 -5.12 -12.32 1.69
CA GLN A 114 -6.18 -11.63 0.93
C GLN A 114 -6.23 -10.12 1.22
N GLY A 115 -5.71 -9.68 2.37
CA GLY A 115 -5.66 -8.25 2.72
C GLY A 115 -4.41 -7.53 2.20
N LEU A 116 -3.43 -8.26 1.67
CA LEU A 116 -2.13 -7.67 1.33
C LEU A 116 -2.22 -6.82 0.06
N ILE A 117 -1.86 -5.55 0.16
CA ILE A 117 -1.69 -4.65 -0.99
C ILE A 117 -0.23 -4.22 -1.08
N LEU A 118 0.41 -4.44 -2.23
CA LEU A 118 1.73 -3.88 -2.48
C LEU A 118 1.61 -2.38 -2.76
N VAL A 119 2.41 -1.59 -2.05
CA VAL A 119 2.52 -0.15 -2.26
C VAL A 119 3.98 0.21 -2.41
N THR A 120 4.28 1.19 -3.25
CA THR A 120 5.66 1.68 -3.39
C THR A 120 6.00 2.65 -2.26
N ASP A 121 5.05 3.50 -1.86
CA ASP A 121 5.33 4.71 -1.07
C ASP A 121 6.44 5.57 -1.71
N ALA A 122 6.52 5.53 -3.05
CA ALA A 122 7.58 6.18 -3.80
C ALA A 122 7.46 7.70 -3.73
N ILE A 123 8.61 8.37 -3.60
CA ILE A 123 8.71 9.82 -3.53
C ILE A 123 9.13 10.42 -4.88
N PRO A 124 9.03 11.75 -5.09
CA PRO A 124 9.41 12.41 -6.35
C PRO A 124 10.85 12.17 -6.81
N ALA A 125 11.73 11.68 -5.92
CA ALA A 125 13.10 11.31 -6.26
C ALA A 125 13.22 9.98 -7.03
N LEU A 126 12.16 9.16 -7.12
CA LEU A 126 12.14 7.97 -7.96
C LEU A 126 12.41 8.35 -9.42
N GLY A 127 13.45 7.75 -10.02
CA GLY A 127 13.88 8.04 -11.39
C GLY A 127 14.85 9.21 -11.53
N LEU A 128 15.22 9.89 -10.44
CA LEU A 128 16.22 10.96 -10.44
C LEU A 128 17.59 10.46 -9.96
N PRO A 129 18.68 11.19 -10.29
CA PRO A 129 20.00 10.89 -9.75
C PRO A 129 20.05 10.96 -8.21
N PRO A 130 20.97 10.21 -7.57
CA PRO A 130 21.23 10.33 -6.13
C PRO A 130 21.53 11.77 -5.72
N GLY A 131 21.17 12.13 -4.48
CA GLY A 131 21.38 13.48 -3.93
C GLY A 131 20.20 14.01 -3.14
N ARG A 132 20.17 15.33 -2.95
CA ARG A 132 19.15 16.00 -2.14
C ARG A 132 17.94 16.39 -2.98
N HIS A 133 16.76 15.98 -2.51
CA HIS A 133 15.46 16.25 -3.13
C HIS A 133 14.49 16.82 -2.09
N THR A 134 13.31 17.26 -2.52
CA THR A 134 12.28 17.82 -1.65
C THR A 134 11.04 16.94 -1.63
N LEU A 135 10.54 16.65 -0.43
CA LEU A 135 9.26 15.98 -0.18
C LEU A 135 8.41 16.88 0.72
N GLY A 136 7.51 17.66 0.12
CA GLY A 136 6.75 18.68 0.84
C GLY A 136 7.69 19.72 1.47
N GLN A 137 7.70 19.79 2.81
CA GLN A 137 8.59 20.70 3.55
C GLN A 137 9.91 20.03 3.98
N LEU A 138 10.07 18.73 3.74
CA LEU A 138 11.26 17.97 4.11
C LEU A 138 12.28 18.00 2.98
N VAL A 139 13.56 18.06 3.36
CA VAL A 139 14.66 17.73 2.46
C VAL A 139 15.03 16.28 2.69
N VAL A 140 15.03 15.49 1.62
CA VAL A 140 15.41 14.07 1.64
C VAL A 140 16.72 13.88 0.91
N GLU A 141 17.53 12.95 1.37
CA GLU A 141 18.80 12.57 0.76
C GLU A 141 18.69 11.12 0.25
N VAL A 142 18.88 10.95 -1.05
CA VAL A 142 18.83 9.67 -1.73
C VAL A 142 20.25 9.12 -1.87
N GLU A 143 20.49 7.96 -1.25
CA GLU A 143 21.75 7.24 -1.30
C GLU A 143 21.49 5.77 -1.65
N GLY A 144 21.95 5.35 -2.84
CA GLY A 144 21.67 4.02 -3.37
C GLY A 144 20.17 3.80 -3.58
N ALA A 145 19.60 2.83 -2.84
CA ALA A 145 18.18 2.49 -2.86
C ALA A 145 17.38 3.13 -1.70
N ASN A 146 18.01 3.94 -0.85
CA ASN A 146 17.40 4.53 0.34
C ASN A 146 17.08 6.01 0.15
N ALA A 147 16.01 6.48 0.80
CA ALA A 147 15.69 7.90 0.95
C ALA A 147 15.54 8.25 2.43
N TYR A 148 16.41 9.11 2.94
CA TYR A 148 16.41 9.55 4.34
C TYR A 148 16.00 11.01 4.48
N ILE A 149 15.41 11.40 5.60
CA ILE A 149 15.34 12.83 5.96
C ILE A 149 16.77 13.33 6.16
N ALA A 150 17.15 14.39 5.44
CA ALA A 150 18.51 14.91 5.40
C ALA A 150 19.03 15.18 6.83
N GLY A 151 20.22 14.65 7.13
CA GLY A 151 20.84 14.76 8.46
C GLY A 151 20.34 13.74 9.48
N THR A 152 19.54 12.75 9.08
CA THR A 152 19.03 11.68 9.96
C THR A 152 19.19 10.30 9.31
N LYS A 153 18.78 9.24 10.02
CA LYS A 153 18.60 7.88 9.46
C LYS A 153 17.13 7.48 9.31
N THR A 154 16.22 8.44 9.43
CA THR A 154 14.78 8.20 9.30
C THR A 154 14.44 8.08 7.83
N LEU A 155 13.94 6.92 7.41
CA LEU A 155 13.42 6.70 6.06
C LEU A 155 12.22 7.61 5.80
N SER A 156 12.10 8.12 4.58
CA SER A 156 11.03 9.02 4.16
C SER A 156 10.55 8.64 2.76
N GLY A 157 9.64 7.67 2.71
CA GLY A 157 9.17 7.01 1.49
C GLY A 157 10.27 6.19 0.81
N SER A 158 9.96 5.64 -0.36
CA SER A 158 10.86 4.77 -1.13
C SER A 158 11.28 5.37 -2.48
N ILE A 159 12.25 4.72 -3.12
CA ILE A 159 12.59 4.93 -4.53
C ILE A 159 12.43 3.62 -5.32
N SER A 160 11.45 2.80 -4.92
CA SER A 160 11.16 1.51 -5.54
C SER A 160 9.96 1.59 -6.48
N THR A 161 10.08 0.94 -7.63
CA THR A 161 8.99 0.77 -8.59
C THR A 161 8.09 -0.39 -8.21
N MET A 162 6.84 -0.40 -8.69
CA MET A 162 5.89 -1.46 -8.36
C MET A 162 6.38 -2.85 -8.83
N ASP A 163 6.95 -2.95 -10.03
CA ASP A 163 7.51 -4.19 -10.55
C ASP A 163 8.69 -4.70 -9.71
N THR A 164 9.49 -3.80 -9.13
CA THR A 164 10.53 -4.16 -8.15
C THR A 164 9.91 -4.71 -6.87
N CYS A 165 8.84 -4.08 -6.36
CA CYS A 165 8.13 -4.54 -5.18
C CYS A 165 7.51 -5.93 -5.38
N ILE A 166 6.93 -6.20 -6.55
CA ILE A 166 6.37 -7.51 -6.91
C ILE A 166 7.46 -8.59 -6.95
N ARG A 167 8.58 -8.34 -7.63
CA ARG A 167 9.71 -9.29 -7.68
C ARG A 167 10.25 -9.60 -6.29
N HIS A 168 10.55 -8.56 -5.51
CA HIS A 168 11.08 -8.75 -4.16
C HIS A 168 10.06 -9.46 -3.25
N PHE A 169 8.76 -9.16 -3.38
CA PHE A 169 7.73 -9.85 -2.62
C PHE A 169 7.66 -11.34 -2.96
N THR A 170 7.69 -11.66 -4.26
CA THR A 170 7.71 -13.04 -4.77
C THR A 170 8.93 -13.79 -4.24
N ASP A 171 10.13 -13.20 -4.35
CA ASP A 171 11.37 -13.79 -3.87
C ASP A 171 11.36 -14.00 -2.33
N ALA A 172 10.88 -13.01 -1.58
CA ALA A 172 10.86 -13.03 -0.12
C ALA A 172 9.86 -14.04 0.46
N THR A 173 8.73 -14.26 -0.22
CA THR A 173 7.62 -15.06 0.29
C THR A 173 7.48 -16.43 -0.36
N ALA A 174 8.04 -16.62 -1.56
CA ALA A 174 7.79 -17.76 -2.43
C ALA A 174 6.30 -18.00 -2.68
N CYS A 175 5.49 -16.94 -2.71
CA CYS A 175 4.10 -17.03 -3.13
C CYS A 175 3.99 -17.26 -4.65
N SER A 176 2.78 -17.57 -5.10
CA SER A 176 2.49 -17.68 -6.52
C SER A 176 2.62 -16.32 -7.21
N LEU A 177 2.90 -16.32 -8.52
CA LEU A 177 2.95 -15.09 -9.29
C LEU A 177 1.59 -14.38 -9.27
N GLU A 178 0.51 -15.15 -9.39
CA GLU A 178 -0.87 -14.71 -9.34
C GLU A 178 -1.13 -13.93 -8.05
N THR A 179 -0.75 -14.48 -6.89
CA THR A 179 -0.87 -13.81 -5.59
C THR A 179 -0.11 -12.49 -5.53
N ALA A 180 1.10 -12.43 -6.08
CA ALA A 180 1.89 -11.21 -6.09
C ALA A 180 1.28 -10.13 -7.00
N LEU A 181 0.71 -10.53 -8.14
CA LEU A 181 0.02 -9.64 -9.08
C LEU A 181 -1.32 -9.17 -8.52
N GLU A 182 -2.11 -10.05 -7.91
CA GLU A 182 -3.37 -9.71 -7.21
C GLU A 182 -3.14 -8.64 -6.13
N ALA A 183 -2.08 -8.79 -5.33
CA ALA A 183 -1.68 -7.80 -4.33
C ALA A 183 -1.33 -6.43 -4.91
N ALA A 184 -0.95 -6.35 -6.18
CA ALA A 184 -0.62 -5.09 -6.86
C ALA A 184 -1.76 -4.55 -7.75
N SER A 185 -2.85 -5.29 -7.94
CA SER A 185 -3.91 -4.95 -8.91
C SER A 185 -5.32 -5.24 -8.38
N LEU A 186 -5.68 -6.51 -8.18
CA LEU A 186 -6.99 -6.94 -7.71
C LEU A 186 -7.31 -6.41 -6.31
N HIS A 187 -6.43 -6.65 -5.32
CA HIS A 187 -6.68 -6.23 -3.94
C HIS A 187 -6.83 -4.71 -3.78
N PRO A 188 -6.01 -3.83 -4.40
CA PRO A 188 -6.29 -2.39 -4.37
C PRO A 188 -7.58 -2.00 -5.10
N ALA A 189 -7.98 -2.70 -6.16
CA ALA A 189 -9.27 -2.48 -6.82
C ALA A 189 -10.46 -2.87 -5.90
N GLN A 190 -10.33 -3.99 -5.17
CA GLN A 190 -11.29 -4.42 -4.15
C GLN A 190 -11.42 -3.43 -3.01
N LEU A 191 -10.29 -2.97 -2.45
CA LEU A 191 -10.29 -1.97 -1.39
C LEU A 191 -11.06 -0.70 -1.79
N LEU A 192 -10.89 -0.26 -3.04
CA LEU A 192 -11.52 0.93 -3.57
C LEU A 192 -12.92 0.68 -4.16
N ASN A 193 -13.41 -0.56 -4.15
CA ASN A 193 -14.66 -1.00 -4.77
C ASN A 193 -14.75 -0.64 -6.27
N ILE A 194 -13.66 -0.83 -7.01
CA ILE A 194 -13.56 -0.58 -8.45
C ILE A 194 -13.17 -1.84 -9.25
N GLU A 195 -13.24 -3.03 -8.64
CA GLU A 195 -12.90 -4.30 -9.30
C GLU A 195 -13.74 -4.60 -10.55
N ALA A 196 -14.97 -4.07 -10.62
CA ALA A 196 -15.83 -4.18 -11.81
C ALA A 196 -15.31 -3.39 -13.02
N GLN A 197 -14.25 -2.59 -12.86
CA GLN A 197 -13.65 -1.76 -13.91
C GLN A 197 -12.14 -1.94 -14.02
N LYS A 198 -11.45 -2.24 -12.92
CA LYS A 198 -9.98 -2.23 -12.82
C LYS A 198 -9.48 -3.44 -12.02
N GLY A 199 -8.21 -3.81 -12.25
CA GLY A 199 -7.54 -4.81 -11.42
C GLY A 199 -7.77 -6.27 -11.84
N THR A 200 -8.61 -6.51 -12.85
CA THR A 200 -8.80 -7.83 -13.49
C THR A 200 -8.66 -7.71 -15.01
N LEU A 201 -8.52 -8.86 -15.67
CA LEU A 201 -8.55 -9.01 -17.14
C LEU A 201 -9.88 -9.65 -17.60
N ASP A 202 -10.96 -9.40 -16.86
CA ASP A 202 -12.28 -9.92 -17.21
C ASP A 202 -12.89 -9.16 -18.39
N TYR A 203 -13.90 -9.76 -19.03
CA TYR A 203 -14.68 -9.05 -20.04
C TYR A 203 -15.35 -7.81 -19.43
N ASP A 204 -15.49 -6.76 -20.24
CA ASP A 204 -16.12 -5.48 -19.90
C ASP A 204 -15.40 -4.63 -18.83
N THR A 205 -14.20 -5.00 -18.39
CA THR A 205 -13.31 -4.12 -17.61
C THR A 205 -12.45 -3.24 -18.53
N ASP A 206 -11.87 -2.17 -17.98
CA ASP A 206 -10.96 -1.33 -18.74
C ASP A 206 -9.71 -2.12 -19.12
N ALA A 207 -9.29 -1.98 -20.38
CA ALA A 207 -8.08 -2.62 -20.91
C ALA A 207 -6.79 -1.94 -20.42
N ASP A 208 -6.61 -1.92 -19.10
CA ASP A 208 -5.40 -1.50 -18.39
C ASP A 208 -4.57 -2.74 -18.05
N PHE A 209 -3.50 -2.97 -18.78
CA PHE A 209 -2.66 -4.15 -18.58
C PHE A 209 -1.19 -3.89 -18.88
N VAL A 210 -0.34 -4.77 -18.36
CA VAL A 210 1.10 -4.74 -18.58
C VAL A 210 1.55 -6.04 -19.21
N LEU A 211 2.49 -5.96 -20.14
CA LEU A 211 3.23 -7.11 -20.63
C LEU A 211 4.50 -7.25 -19.81
N LEU A 212 4.75 -8.43 -19.27
CA LEU A 212 5.90 -8.74 -18.42
C LEU A 212 6.74 -9.85 -19.07
N ASP A 213 8.07 -9.79 -18.92
CA ASP A 213 8.93 -10.93 -19.26
C ASP A 213 8.90 -12.02 -18.16
N GLU A 214 9.60 -13.14 -18.37
CA GLU A 214 9.71 -14.25 -17.41
C GLU A 214 10.33 -13.83 -16.05
N ARG A 215 10.98 -12.67 -16.00
CA ARG A 215 11.58 -12.09 -14.79
C ARG A 215 10.72 -10.96 -14.22
N LEU A 216 9.46 -10.82 -14.66
CA LEU A 216 8.51 -9.79 -14.23
C LEU A 216 8.99 -8.37 -14.50
N ARG A 217 9.74 -8.15 -15.58
CA ARG A 217 10.13 -6.82 -16.05
C ARG A 217 9.14 -6.33 -17.09
N VAL A 218 8.71 -5.08 -16.96
CA VAL A 218 7.72 -4.47 -17.85
C VAL A 218 8.29 -4.34 -19.27
N GLN A 219 7.59 -4.92 -20.23
CA GLN A 219 7.87 -4.85 -21.67
C GLN A 219 7.00 -3.79 -22.37
N ALA A 220 5.72 -3.70 -21.98
CA ALA A 220 4.79 -2.69 -22.48
C ALA A 220 3.70 -2.40 -21.44
N THR A 221 3.05 -1.25 -21.55
CA THR A 221 1.93 -0.84 -20.70
C THR A 221 0.81 -0.27 -21.56
N TYR A 222 -0.41 -0.70 -21.27
CA TYR A 222 -1.63 -0.29 -21.95
C TYR A 222 -2.56 0.37 -20.94
N ILE A 223 -3.17 1.49 -21.34
CA ILE A 223 -4.21 2.19 -20.57
C ILE A 223 -5.41 2.40 -21.48
N ALA A 224 -6.59 1.94 -21.05
CA ALA A 224 -7.83 1.96 -21.83
C ALA A 224 -7.65 1.37 -23.24
N GLY A 225 -6.83 0.33 -23.37
CA GLY A 225 -6.54 -0.36 -24.63
C GLY A 225 -5.46 0.28 -25.50
N GLU A 226 -4.96 1.46 -25.13
CA GLU A 226 -3.91 2.17 -25.86
C GLU A 226 -2.53 1.88 -25.29
N GLU A 227 -1.55 1.56 -26.15
CA GLU A 227 -0.17 1.40 -25.71
C GLU A 227 0.42 2.77 -25.32
N VAL A 228 0.71 2.96 -24.04
CA VAL A 228 1.24 4.22 -23.50
C VAL A 228 2.74 4.18 -23.26
N TRP A 229 3.32 2.98 -23.21
CA TRP A 229 4.74 2.78 -22.99
C TRP A 229 5.21 1.43 -23.53
N ARG A 230 6.45 1.39 -24.05
CA ARG A 230 7.11 0.18 -24.54
C ARG A 230 8.61 0.24 -24.26
N GLN A 231 9.21 -0.91 -23.94
CA GLN A 231 10.65 -1.07 -23.89
C GLN A 231 11.24 -1.12 -25.31
N ASP A 232 12.30 -0.35 -25.58
CA ASP A 232 12.90 -0.17 -26.93
C ASP A 232 13.21 -1.49 -27.69
N ASN A 233 13.53 -2.56 -26.97
CA ASN A 233 13.93 -3.85 -27.56
C ASN A 233 12.79 -4.89 -27.62
N PHE A 234 11.56 -4.52 -27.25
CA PHE A 234 10.40 -5.42 -27.29
C PHE A 234 9.81 -5.47 -28.72
N ILE A 235 9.97 -6.62 -29.38
CA ILE A 235 9.44 -6.88 -30.73
C ILE A 235 8.24 -7.83 -30.59
N ASN A 236 7.09 -7.41 -31.14
CA ASN A 236 5.84 -8.19 -31.16
C ASN A 236 5.95 -9.47 -31.98
#